data_AF-A0A535L7B8-F1
#
_entry.id   AF-A0A535L7B8-F1
#
_cell.length_a   1.000
_cell.length_b   1.000
_cell.length_c   1.000
_cell.angle_alpha   90.00
_cell.angle_beta   90.00
_cell.angle_gamma   90.00
#
_symmetry.space_group_name_H-M   'P 1'
#
loop_
_entity.id
_entity.type
_entity.pdbx_description
1 polymer ?
#
loop_
_entity_poly.entity_id
_entity_poly.type
_entity_poly.pdbx_seq_one_letter_code
_entity_poly.pdbx_strand_id
1 'polypeptide(L)'
;MTTTDAGVLGTFFGDEEFPIQWQEGERELFWIYDDLHIPNPVSPMFFDIGGWWLTCDHMFRRFGTPFACDWIAKNINGYVYTAAVPADSSIHAEATEYENRYVPRVPRDPSYPQKIGAYMGAVLPHYAANFLDWWRQRLRPEMERNFVYLDTYDTDHATLVELAVLLEDAIDIHDRHWKIHWMLNFAQFSSTLNLNAMIQQVKGEVDPGLMGRLQSSLENRNWDSIEALWRIKEEIKQDSDLAQAFKGETAGDVLRNLQNSESGRRLLSERIEPYQQEFGYKAIWSHEFAFPTWKE
;
A
#
# COMPACT_ATOMS: atom_id res chain seq x y z
N MET A 1 23.38 15.10 -13.74
CA MET A 1 22.22 15.86 -13.23
C MET A 1 22.73 17.21 -12.81
N THR A 2 22.36 18.26 -13.54
CA THR A 2 22.51 19.65 -13.11
C THR A 2 21.66 19.82 -11.86
N THR A 3 22.32 19.97 -10.70
CA THR A 3 21.69 20.46 -9.48
C THR A 3 21.19 21.87 -9.78
N THR A 4 19.92 21.98 -10.15
CA THR A 4 19.22 23.25 -10.03
C THR A 4 19.28 23.65 -8.57
N ASP A 5 19.89 24.81 -8.33
CA ASP A 5 19.95 25.49 -7.04
C ASP A 5 18.51 25.90 -6.65
N ALA A 6 17.72 24.92 -6.25
CA ALA A 6 16.33 25.11 -5.86
C ALA A 6 16.36 25.65 -4.43
N GLY A 7 16.49 26.96 -4.30
CA GLY A 7 16.34 27.63 -3.01
C GLY A 7 15.03 27.26 -2.34
N VAL A 8 15.03 27.17 -1.01
CA VAL A 8 13.82 26.96 -0.21
C VAL A 8 12.80 28.04 -0.55
N LEU A 9 11.66 27.65 -1.13
CA LEU A 9 10.62 28.57 -1.61
C LEU A 9 9.81 29.18 -0.46
N GLY A 10 9.80 28.52 0.69
CA GLY A 10 9.12 28.96 1.90
C GLY A 10 9.25 27.90 2.99
N THR A 11 9.01 28.31 4.23
CA THR A 11 8.97 27.40 5.38
C THR A 11 7.76 27.76 6.21
N PHE A 12 6.98 26.75 6.58
CA PHE A 12 5.80 26.90 7.40
C PHE A 12 5.86 25.90 8.55
N PHE A 13 5.97 26.41 9.77
CA PHE A 13 6.02 25.60 10.99
C PHE A 13 4.72 25.64 11.79
N GLY A 14 3.63 26.11 11.17
CA GLY A 14 2.35 26.35 11.82
C GLY A 14 2.18 27.78 12.32
N ASP A 15 0.94 28.18 12.54
CA ASP A 15 0.50 29.45 13.10
C ASP A 15 -0.76 29.26 13.96
N GLU A 16 -1.48 30.34 14.30
CA GLU A 16 -2.70 30.26 15.10
C GLU A 16 -3.87 29.58 14.37
N GLU A 17 -3.93 29.67 13.04
CA GLU A 17 -4.99 29.08 12.22
C GLU A 17 -4.69 27.61 11.88
N PHE A 18 -3.40 27.25 11.80
CA PHE A 18 -2.93 25.88 11.61
C PHE A 18 -1.80 25.57 12.59
N PRO A 19 -2.14 25.25 13.86
CA PRO A 19 -1.12 24.96 14.87
C PRO A 19 -0.43 23.63 14.58
N ILE A 20 0.89 23.60 14.72
CA ILE A 20 1.70 22.38 14.61
C ILE A 20 2.61 22.27 15.84
N GLN A 21 2.52 21.13 16.53
CA GLN A 21 3.42 20.80 17.63
C GLN A 21 4.64 20.05 17.10
N TRP A 22 5.81 20.65 17.26
CA TRP A 22 7.08 20.09 16.82
C TRP A 22 7.91 19.63 18.01
N GLN A 23 8.41 18.40 17.94
CA GLN A 23 9.42 17.87 18.83
C GLN A 23 10.83 18.24 18.34
N GLU A 24 11.83 17.99 19.18
CA GLU A 24 13.25 18.19 18.83
C GLU A 24 13.61 17.41 17.55
N GLY A 25 14.40 18.02 16.67
CA GLY A 25 14.82 17.47 15.38
C GLY A 25 13.73 17.39 14.29
N GLU A 26 12.43 17.37 14.60
CA GLU A 26 11.38 17.20 13.58
C GLU A 26 11.36 18.33 12.55
N ARG A 27 11.61 19.58 12.96
CA ARG A 27 11.63 20.76 12.06
C ARG A 27 12.77 20.74 11.04
N GLU A 28 13.76 19.87 11.23
CA GLU A 28 14.92 19.73 10.36
C GLU A 28 14.65 18.81 9.17
N LEU A 29 13.52 18.09 9.19
CA LEU A 29 13.12 17.18 8.13
C LEU A 29 12.20 17.85 7.11
N PHE A 30 12.17 17.29 5.90
CA PHE A 30 11.24 17.69 4.85
C PHE A 30 9.97 16.85 4.92
N TRP A 31 8.92 17.43 5.50
CA TRP A 31 7.61 16.80 5.66
C TRP A 31 6.73 16.99 4.43
N ILE A 32 6.14 15.89 3.96
CA ILE A 32 5.26 15.83 2.80
C ILE A 32 3.89 15.37 3.27
N TYR A 33 2.86 16.10 2.89
CA TYR A 33 1.48 15.60 2.99
C TYR A 33 1.27 14.51 1.94
N ASP A 34 0.94 13.29 2.37
CA ASP A 34 0.72 12.18 1.43
C ASP A 34 -0.73 12.14 0.94
N ASP A 35 -1.04 13.03 0.00
CA ASP A 35 -2.36 13.12 -0.65
C ASP A 35 -2.60 12.04 -1.71
N LEU A 36 -1.57 11.26 -2.05
CA LEU A 36 -1.65 10.18 -3.03
C LEU A 36 -2.21 8.90 -2.39
N HIS A 37 -1.70 8.52 -1.23
CA HIS A 37 -2.08 7.29 -0.54
C HIS A 37 -3.16 7.55 0.51
N ILE A 38 -3.12 8.71 1.19
CA ILE A 38 -4.01 9.05 2.32
C ILE A 38 -4.51 10.50 2.19
N PRO A 39 -5.42 10.78 1.23
CA PRO A 39 -5.92 12.15 0.99
C PRO A 39 -6.90 12.67 2.07
N ASN A 40 -7.24 11.85 3.07
CA ASN A 40 -8.27 12.15 4.07
C ASN A 40 -7.69 12.03 5.49
N PRO A 41 -8.37 12.60 6.49
CA PRO A 41 -8.01 12.35 7.88
C PRO A 41 -8.03 10.86 8.22
N VAL A 42 -7.08 10.43 9.05
CA VAL A 42 -6.93 9.02 9.45
C VAL A 42 -7.45 8.72 10.84
N SER A 43 -7.87 7.48 11.05
CA SER A 43 -8.20 6.97 12.38
C SER A 43 -6.93 6.75 13.23
N PRO A 44 -7.02 6.85 14.57
CA PRO A 44 -5.89 6.50 15.44
C PRO A 44 -5.38 5.08 15.20
N MET A 45 -6.29 4.12 15.03
CA MET A 45 -5.94 2.72 14.79
C MET A 45 -5.11 2.55 13.50
N PHE A 46 -5.54 3.15 12.38
CA PHE A 46 -4.74 3.07 11.15
C PHE A 46 -3.38 3.75 11.32
N PHE A 47 -3.32 4.90 11.99
CA PHE A 47 -2.05 5.60 12.20
C PHE A 47 -1.07 4.77 13.05
N ASP A 48 -1.55 4.05 14.07
CA ASP A 48 -0.67 3.30 14.96
C ASP A 48 -0.16 1.98 14.37
N ILE A 49 -1.00 1.26 13.61
CA ILE A 49 -0.68 -0.12 13.17
C ILE A 49 -0.83 -0.35 11.66
N GLY A 50 -1.45 0.56 10.92
CA GLY A 50 -1.80 0.37 9.51
C GLY A 50 -0.78 0.93 8.51
N GLY A 51 -0.04 1.96 8.93
CA GLY A 51 0.83 2.76 8.06
C GLY A 51 2.06 2.04 7.52
N TRP A 52 2.42 2.35 6.28
CA TRP A 52 3.62 1.77 5.64
C TRP A 52 4.94 2.23 6.27
N TRP A 53 4.92 3.40 6.94
CA TRP A 53 6.07 3.98 7.62
C TRP A 53 6.67 3.06 8.68
N LEU A 54 5.85 2.20 9.30
CA LEU A 54 6.26 1.19 10.30
C LEU A 54 7.28 0.16 9.78
N THR A 55 7.51 0.11 8.46
CA THR A 55 8.37 -0.89 7.84
C THR A 55 9.37 -0.29 6.84
N CYS A 56 9.42 1.04 6.72
CA CYS A 56 10.28 1.68 5.73
C CYS A 56 11.78 1.53 6.06
N ASP A 57 12.15 1.45 7.33
CA ASP A 57 13.51 1.12 7.77
C ASP A 57 14.01 -0.19 7.11
N HIS A 58 13.12 -1.18 6.98
CA HIS A 58 13.41 -2.45 6.32
C HIS A 58 13.76 -2.23 4.86
N MET A 59 12.98 -1.42 4.13
CA MET A 59 13.23 -1.10 2.73
C MET A 59 14.63 -0.49 2.56
N PHE A 60 14.93 0.59 3.27
CA PHE A 60 16.20 1.30 3.12
C PHE A 60 17.39 0.43 3.51
N ARG A 61 17.30 -0.29 4.63
CA ARG A 61 18.38 -1.20 5.08
C ARG A 61 18.58 -2.38 4.12
N ARG A 62 17.49 -2.95 3.59
CA ARG A 62 17.54 -4.15 2.74
C ARG A 62 18.17 -3.88 1.38
N PHE A 63 17.84 -2.73 0.79
CA PHE A 63 18.39 -2.31 -0.50
C PHE A 63 19.68 -1.50 -0.35
N GLY A 64 19.95 -0.91 0.81
CA GLY A 64 21.14 -0.11 1.07
C GLY A 64 21.10 1.25 0.38
N THR A 65 19.99 1.96 0.50
CA THR A 65 19.81 3.29 -0.11
C THR A 65 20.74 4.33 0.52
N PRO A 66 21.41 5.17 -0.29
CA PRO A 66 22.32 6.19 0.23
C PRO A 66 21.64 7.50 0.61
N PHE A 67 20.42 7.76 0.12
CA PHE A 67 19.74 9.05 0.27
C PHE A 67 18.80 9.11 1.49
N ALA A 68 18.35 7.96 1.99
CA ALA A 68 17.49 7.86 3.16
C ALA A 68 17.78 6.55 3.90
N CYS A 69 17.53 6.56 5.20
CA CYS A 69 17.73 5.43 6.10
C CYS A 69 16.45 4.98 6.82
N ASP A 70 15.45 5.86 6.85
CA ASP A 70 14.14 5.61 7.46
C ASP A 70 13.07 6.51 6.84
N TRP A 71 11.79 6.25 7.15
CA TRP A 71 10.67 7.11 6.73
C TRP A 71 9.63 7.13 7.84
N ILE A 72 9.49 8.28 8.48
CA ILE A 72 8.60 8.46 9.62
C ILE A 72 7.33 9.21 9.25
N ALA A 73 6.31 9.09 10.09
CA ALA A 73 5.04 9.79 9.96
C ALA A 73 4.72 10.65 11.18
N LYS A 74 3.90 11.67 10.95
CA LYS A 74 3.33 12.55 11.96
C LYS A 74 1.89 12.86 11.57
N ASN A 75 0.97 12.72 12.52
CA ASN A 75 -0.40 13.18 12.35
C ASN A 75 -0.46 14.67 12.69
N ILE A 76 -0.81 15.50 11.70
CA ILE A 76 -1.01 16.94 11.88
C ILE A 76 -2.46 17.24 11.53
N ASN A 77 -3.25 17.63 12.54
CA ASN A 77 -4.67 17.98 12.40
C ASN A 77 -5.52 16.90 11.71
N GLY A 78 -5.21 15.62 11.97
CA GLY A 78 -5.89 14.46 11.40
C GLY A 78 -5.23 13.90 10.13
N TYR A 79 -4.34 14.66 9.48
CA TYR A 79 -3.72 14.28 8.22
C TYR A 79 -2.33 13.69 8.41
N VAL A 80 -1.96 12.73 7.56
CA VAL A 80 -0.66 12.07 7.60
C VAL A 80 0.36 12.89 6.82
N TYR A 81 1.36 13.37 7.54
CA TYR A 81 2.58 13.92 6.97
C TYR A 81 3.68 12.90 7.17
N THR A 82 4.52 12.73 6.17
CA THR A 82 5.65 11.79 6.25
C THR A 82 6.95 12.46 5.85
N ALA A 83 8.06 11.96 6.38
CA ALA A 83 9.39 12.46 6.08
C ALA A 83 10.36 11.29 5.89
N ALA A 84 11.01 11.24 4.71
CA ALA A 84 12.14 10.36 4.49
C ALA A 84 13.35 10.93 5.27
N VAL A 85 13.89 10.13 6.18
CA VAL A 85 14.99 10.50 7.06
C VAL A 85 16.31 10.34 6.31
N PRO A 86 17.06 11.44 6.06
CA PRO A 86 18.35 11.36 5.39
C PRO A 86 19.31 10.44 6.12
N ALA A 87 20.20 9.77 5.38
CA ALA A 87 21.26 8.93 5.95
C ALA A 87 22.42 9.79 6.50
N ASP A 88 22.10 10.75 7.39
CA ASP A 88 23.01 11.72 7.98
C ASP A 88 23.05 11.57 9.51
N SER A 89 24.25 11.28 10.04
CA SER A 89 24.51 11.05 11.47
C SER A 89 24.10 12.18 12.42
N SER A 90 23.85 13.39 11.91
CA SER A 90 23.41 14.54 12.70
C SER A 90 21.90 14.56 12.97
N ILE A 91 21.12 13.77 12.23
CA ILE A 91 19.67 13.69 12.39
C ILE A 91 19.32 12.96 13.69
N HIS A 92 18.44 13.59 14.47
CA HIS A 92 18.06 13.14 15.81
C HIS A 92 16.54 13.28 16.08
N ALA A 93 15.75 13.50 15.01
CA ALA A 93 14.29 13.54 15.10
C ALA A 93 13.74 12.21 15.64
N GLU A 94 12.64 12.29 16.38
CA GLU A 94 11.92 11.13 16.89
C GLU A 94 10.58 10.96 16.17
N ALA A 95 10.02 9.76 16.29
CA ALA A 95 8.68 9.46 15.83
C ALA A 95 7.98 8.53 16.82
N THR A 96 6.86 7.97 16.40
CA THR A 96 6.03 7.08 17.22
C THR A 96 5.70 5.82 16.43
N GLU A 97 5.83 4.68 17.09
CA GLU A 97 5.36 3.38 16.61
C GLU A 97 4.58 2.72 17.74
N TYR A 98 3.34 2.28 17.50
CA TYR A 98 2.49 1.66 18.52
C TYR A 98 2.37 2.53 19.80
N GLU A 99 2.14 3.84 19.64
CA GLU A 99 2.15 4.83 20.73
C GLU A 99 3.45 4.91 21.57
N ASN A 100 4.52 4.25 21.16
CA ASN A 100 5.82 4.26 21.82
C ASN A 100 6.82 5.15 21.09
N ARG A 101 7.78 5.71 21.84
CA ARG A 101 8.88 6.49 21.27
C ARG A 101 9.70 5.62 20.30
N TYR A 102 9.80 6.06 19.06
CA TYR A 102 10.65 5.48 18.04
C TYR A 102 11.77 6.45 17.66
N VAL A 103 12.98 5.92 17.50
CA VAL A 103 14.13 6.70 17.01
C VAL A 103 14.54 6.10 15.66
N PRO A 104 14.49 6.88 14.57
CA PRO A 104 14.85 6.43 13.23
C PRO A 104 16.25 5.83 13.17
N ARG A 105 16.45 4.86 12.28
CA ARG A 105 17.74 4.17 12.10
C ARG A 105 18.77 5.01 11.36
N VAL A 106 19.26 6.06 12.00
CA VAL A 106 20.28 6.95 11.43
C VAL A 106 21.68 6.33 11.54
N PRO A 107 22.49 6.31 10.47
CA PRO A 107 23.84 5.76 10.53
C PRO A 107 24.77 6.61 11.40
N ARG A 108 25.60 5.96 12.22
CA ARG A 108 26.63 6.66 13.03
C ARG A 108 27.84 7.12 12.24
N ASP A 109 28.17 6.42 11.16
CA ASP A 109 29.32 6.73 10.30
C ASP A 109 28.88 7.73 9.21
N PRO A 110 29.39 8.98 9.19
CA PRO A 110 29.04 9.96 8.18
C PRO A 110 29.40 9.53 6.74
N SER A 111 30.29 8.54 6.60
CA SER A 111 30.67 7.97 5.30
C SER A 111 29.76 6.81 4.84
N TYR A 112 28.73 6.48 5.61
CA TYR A 112 27.79 5.41 5.27
C TYR A 112 27.11 5.59 3.91
N PRO A 113 26.56 6.77 3.55
CA PRO A 113 25.92 6.98 2.24
C PRO A 113 26.81 6.60 1.05
N GLN A 114 28.09 6.99 1.10
CA GLN A 114 29.05 6.71 0.03
C GLN A 114 29.38 5.21 -0.07
N LYS A 115 29.40 4.50 1.06
CA LYS A 115 29.69 3.06 1.12
C LYS A 115 28.49 2.22 0.69
N ILE A 116 27.30 2.54 1.19
CA ILE A 116 26.12 1.69 1.01
C ILE A 116 25.58 1.74 -0.42
N GLY A 117 25.77 2.86 -1.13
CA GLY A 117 25.35 2.98 -2.54
C GLY A 117 25.96 1.92 -3.46
N ALA A 118 27.18 1.44 -3.19
CA ALA A 118 27.80 0.35 -3.94
C ALA A 118 27.07 -0.98 -3.74
N TYR A 119 26.58 -1.24 -2.52
CA TYR A 119 25.75 -2.41 -2.23
C TYR A 119 24.43 -2.34 -2.98
N MET A 120 23.71 -1.20 -2.93
CA MET A 120 22.48 -0.99 -3.70
C MET A 120 22.69 -1.27 -5.19
N GLY A 121 23.76 -0.74 -5.79
CA GLY A 121 24.10 -0.97 -7.19
C GLY A 121 24.33 -2.45 -7.53
N ALA A 122 24.81 -3.26 -6.58
CA ALA A 122 25.02 -4.69 -6.77
C ALA A 122 23.74 -5.52 -6.56
N VAL A 123 22.94 -5.21 -5.53
CA VAL A 123 21.79 -6.05 -5.15
C VAL A 123 20.52 -5.71 -5.90
N LEU A 124 20.25 -4.43 -6.18
CA LEU A 124 18.98 -4.02 -6.77
C LEU A 124 18.73 -4.66 -8.15
N PRO A 125 19.74 -4.80 -9.05
CA PRO A 125 19.57 -5.54 -10.30
C PRO A 125 19.23 -7.02 -10.09
N HIS A 126 19.74 -7.65 -9.02
CA HIS A 126 19.40 -9.03 -8.71
C HIS A 126 17.93 -9.16 -8.27
N TYR A 127 17.43 -8.22 -7.46
CA TYR A 127 15.99 -8.14 -7.16
C TYR A 127 15.17 -7.95 -8.44
N ALA A 128 15.55 -6.98 -9.28
CA ALA A 128 14.90 -6.68 -10.56
C ALA A 128 14.82 -7.88 -11.51
N ALA A 129 15.87 -8.71 -11.56
CA ALA A 129 15.91 -9.89 -12.42
C ALA A 129 15.02 -11.05 -11.91
N ASN A 130 14.76 -11.13 -10.61
CA ASN A 130 14.14 -12.31 -9.98
C ASN A 130 12.77 -12.05 -9.34
N PHE A 131 12.32 -10.79 -9.23
CA PHE A 131 11.14 -10.47 -8.41
C PHE A 131 9.87 -11.20 -8.86
N LEU A 132 9.68 -11.44 -10.16
CA LEU A 132 8.48 -12.12 -10.66
C LEU A 132 8.46 -13.62 -10.28
N ASP A 133 9.61 -14.29 -10.35
CA ASP A 133 9.74 -15.69 -9.92
C ASP A 133 9.55 -15.80 -8.41
N TRP A 134 10.17 -14.89 -7.64
CA TRP A 134 9.98 -14.84 -6.20
C TRP A 134 8.54 -14.52 -5.81
N TRP A 135 7.87 -13.62 -6.53
CA TRP A 135 6.44 -13.36 -6.35
C TRP A 135 5.65 -14.64 -6.49
N ARG A 136 5.78 -15.33 -7.62
CA ARG A 136 4.99 -16.52 -7.96
C ARG A 136 5.28 -17.72 -7.06
N GLN A 137 6.54 -17.96 -6.72
CA GLN A 137 6.97 -19.21 -6.08
C GLN A 137 7.13 -19.10 -4.56
N ARG A 138 7.30 -17.89 -4.02
CA ARG A 138 7.66 -17.70 -2.61
C ARG A 138 6.74 -16.72 -1.89
N LEU A 139 6.64 -15.49 -2.38
CA LEU A 139 6.01 -14.38 -1.66
C LEU A 139 4.48 -14.43 -1.71
N ARG A 140 3.89 -14.65 -2.89
CA ARG A 140 2.44 -14.83 -3.01
C ARG A 140 1.95 -16.07 -2.23
N PRO A 141 2.58 -17.26 -2.35
CA PRO A 141 2.19 -18.40 -1.54
C PRO A 141 2.32 -18.18 -0.02
N GLU A 142 3.28 -17.36 0.42
CA GLU A 142 3.39 -16.94 1.82
C GLU A 142 2.19 -16.10 2.25
N MET A 143 1.82 -15.09 1.46
CA MET A 143 0.65 -14.23 1.74
C MET A 143 -0.66 -15.03 1.72
N GLU A 144 -0.85 -15.93 0.75
CA GLU A 144 -2.05 -16.76 0.65
C GLU A 144 -2.22 -17.67 1.87
N ARG A 145 -1.13 -18.23 2.42
CA ARG A 145 -1.20 -19.01 3.66
C ARG A 145 -1.58 -18.14 4.87
N ASN A 146 -1.07 -16.91 4.93
CA ASN A 146 -1.43 -15.98 6.01
C ASN A 146 -2.92 -15.61 5.94
N PHE A 147 -3.45 -15.37 4.73
CA PHE A 147 -4.89 -15.11 4.57
C PHE A 147 -5.73 -16.31 4.98
N VAL A 148 -5.37 -17.53 4.56
CA VAL A 148 -6.07 -18.74 5.01
C VAL A 148 -6.07 -18.84 6.54
N TYR A 149 -4.94 -18.59 7.20
CA TYR A 149 -4.86 -18.60 8.66
C TYR A 149 -5.83 -17.60 9.32
N LEU A 150 -5.87 -16.35 8.84
CA LEU A 150 -6.73 -15.30 9.39
C LEU A 150 -8.22 -15.52 9.05
N ASP A 151 -8.53 -15.82 7.78
CA ASP A 151 -9.91 -15.93 7.27
C ASP A 151 -10.64 -17.19 7.78
N THR A 152 -9.91 -18.21 8.24
CA THR A 152 -10.51 -19.48 8.72
C THR A 152 -10.47 -19.63 10.24
N TYR A 153 -9.99 -18.62 10.95
CA TYR A 153 -9.99 -18.61 12.41
C TYR A 153 -11.43 -18.49 12.94
N ASP A 154 -11.82 -19.35 13.88
CA ASP A 154 -13.17 -19.34 14.48
C ASP A 154 -13.31 -18.21 15.51
N THR A 155 -13.48 -16.98 15.01
CA THR A 155 -13.59 -15.78 15.83
C THR A 155 -14.88 -15.75 16.66
N ASP A 156 -15.94 -16.46 16.23
CA ASP A 156 -17.23 -16.50 16.92
C ASP A 156 -17.17 -17.28 18.25
N HIS A 157 -16.28 -18.27 18.34
CA HIS A 157 -16.12 -19.11 19.53
C HIS A 157 -14.84 -18.83 20.32
N ALA A 158 -14.00 -17.90 19.84
CA ALA A 158 -12.77 -17.52 20.51
C ALA A 158 -13.02 -16.69 21.78
N THR A 159 -12.21 -16.92 22.80
CA THR A 159 -12.15 -16.04 23.97
C THR A 159 -11.52 -14.69 23.61
N LEU A 160 -11.75 -13.67 24.45
CA LEU A 160 -11.14 -12.36 24.27
C LEU A 160 -9.59 -12.43 24.24
N VAL A 161 -8.99 -13.33 25.02
CA VAL A 161 -7.53 -13.50 25.04
C VAL A 161 -7.04 -14.12 23.73
N GLU A 162 -7.75 -15.11 23.21
CA GLU A 162 -7.45 -15.71 21.90
C GLU A 162 -7.57 -14.69 20.76
N LEU A 163 -8.61 -13.84 20.79
CA LEU A 163 -8.77 -12.75 19.83
C LEU A 163 -7.66 -11.69 19.94
N ALA A 164 -7.19 -11.39 21.16
CA ALA A 164 -6.07 -10.49 21.35
C ALA A 164 -4.77 -11.06 20.77
N VAL A 165 -4.52 -12.37 20.93
CA VAL A 165 -3.37 -13.03 20.29
C VAL A 165 -3.51 -13.02 18.76
N LEU A 166 -4.70 -13.31 18.23
CA LEU A 166 -4.97 -13.24 16.80
C LEU A 166 -4.72 -11.83 16.22
N LEU A 167 -5.03 -10.78 16.98
CA LEU A 167 -4.75 -9.41 16.58
C LEU A 167 -3.25 -9.15 16.46
N GLU A 168 -2.44 -9.60 17.41
CA GLU A 168 -0.97 -9.52 17.33
C GLU A 168 -0.44 -10.29 16.10
N ASP A 169 -0.96 -11.50 15.87
CA ASP A 169 -0.60 -12.29 14.68
C ASP A 169 -0.98 -11.57 13.37
N ALA A 170 -2.13 -10.88 13.35
CA ALA A 170 -2.56 -10.07 12.20
C ALA A 170 -1.65 -8.86 11.97
N ILE A 171 -1.19 -8.20 13.04
CA ILE A 171 -0.22 -7.09 12.97
C ILE A 171 1.12 -7.58 12.42
N ASP A 172 1.63 -8.72 12.91
CA ASP A 172 2.86 -9.33 12.42
C ASP A 172 2.77 -9.73 10.94
N ILE A 173 1.62 -10.27 10.53
CA ILE A 173 1.31 -10.59 9.13
C ILE A 173 1.28 -9.31 8.28
N HIS A 174 0.63 -8.25 8.76
CA HIS A 174 0.54 -6.97 8.06
C HIS A 174 1.90 -6.30 7.87
N ASP A 175 2.72 -6.25 8.91
CA ASP A 175 4.13 -5.82 8.86
C ASP A 175 4.90 -6.64 7.81
N ARG A 176 4.75 -7.97 7.83
CA ARG A 176 5.41 -8.84 6.87
C ARG A 176 4.96 -8.55 5.44
N HIS A 177 3.67 -8.33 5.22
CA HIS A 177 3.11 -8.02 3.90
C HIS A 177 3.60 -6.66 3.38
N TRP A 178 3.75 -5.65 4.23
CA TRP A 178 4.41 -4.39 3.87
C TRP A 178 5.89 -4.59 3.50
N LYS A 179 6.63 -5.40 4.25
CA LYS A 179 8.03 -5.74 3.89
C LYS A 179 8.12 -6.45 2.54
N ILE A 180 7.15 -7.32 2.22
CA ILE A 180 7.02 -7.94 0.89
C ILE A 180 6.73 -6.88 -0.18
N HIS A 181 5.79 -5.97 0.07
CA HIS A 181 5.49 -4.85 -0.81
C HIS A 181 6.75 -4.07 -1.18
N TRP A 182 7.56 -3.68 -0.19
CA TRP A 182 8.82 -2.95 -0.43
C TRP A 182 9.81 -3.72 -1.29
N MET A 183 9.95 -5.02 -1.04
CA MET A 183 10.83 -5.88 -1.84
C MET A 183 10.44 -5.89 -3.32
N LEU A 184 9.13 -5.87 -3.62
CA LEU A 184 8.60 -5.92 -4.98
C LEU A 184 8.61 -4.53 -5.63
N ASN A 185 8.21 -3.49 -4.89
CA ASN A 185 8.13 -2.12 -5.38
C ASN A 185 9.48 -1.62 -5.90
N PHE A 186 10.55 -1.73 -5.10
CA PHE A 186 11.89 -1.30 -5.52
C PHE A 186 12.45 -2.15 -6.66
N ALA A 187 12.17 -3.46 -6.67
CA ALA A 187 12.58 -4.33 -7.75
C ALA A 187 11.90 -3.97 -9.07
N GLN A 188 10.59 -3.74 -9.06
CA GLN A 188 9.81 -3.29 -10.20
C GLN A 188 10.30 -1.92 -10.70
N PHE A 189 10.53 -0.98 -9.78
CA PHE A 189 11.06 0.34 -10.09
C PHE A 189 12.42 0.23 -10.82
N SER A 190 13.33 -0.62 -10.31
CA SER A 190 14.61 -0.87 -10.96
C SER A 190 14.46 -1.49 -12.35
N SER A 191 13.60 -2.50 -12.51
CA SER A 191 13.31 -3.11 -13.82
C SER A 191 12.78 -2.08 -14.83
N THR A 192 11.91 -1.18 -14.36
CA THR A 192 11.36 -0.08 -15.16
C THR A 192 12.44 0.89 -15.62
N LEU A 193 13.31 1.34 -14.72
CA LEU A 193 14.42 2.22 -15.07
C LEU A 193 15.39 1.58 -16.06
N ASN A 194 15.70 0.29 -15.89
CA ASN A 194 16.56 -0.45 -16.79
C ASN A 194 15.97 -0.57 -18.18
N LEU A 195 14.67 -0.86 -18.29
CA LEU A 195 13.96 -0.88 -19.57
C LEU A 195 14.03 0.48 -20.26
N ASN A 196 13.76 1.56 -19.53
CA ASN A 196 13.79 2.92 -20.07
C ASN A 196 15.19 3.29 -20.59
N ALA A 197 16.24 2.97 -19.82
CA ALA A 197 17.62 3.19 -20.24
C ALA A 197 17.99 2.40 -21.50
N MET A 198 17.57 1.13 -21.59
CA MET A 198 17.80 0.29 -22.75
C MET A 198 17.07 0.82 -24.00
N ILE A 199 15.81 1.25 -23.85
CA ILE A 199 15.05 1.85 -24.95
C ILE A 199 15.78 3.10 -25.47
N GLN A 200 16.19 3.99 -24.57
CA GLN A 200 16.94 5.19 -24.94
C GLN A 200 18.25 4.85 -25.67
N GLN A 201 18.99 3.84 -25.20
CA GLN A 201 20.24 3.41 -25.82
C GLN A 201 20.03 2.84 -27.24
N VAL A 202 18.97 2.06 -27.45
CA VAL A 202 18.73 1.34 -28.71
C VAL A 202 17.99 2.20 -29.73
N LYS A 203 17.05 3.05 -29.30
CA LYS A 203 16.13 3.79 -30.16
C LYS A 203 16.39 5.30 -30.18
N GLY A 204 17.16 5.85 -29.24
CA GLY A 204 17.30 7.30 -29.06
C GLY A 204 16.02 7.89 -28.47
N GLU A 205 15.59 9.05 -28.98
CA GLU A 205 14.30 9.64 -28.59
C GLU A 205 13.13 8.74 -29.03
N VAL A 206 12.28 8.39 -28.07
CA VAL A 206 11.10 7.55 -28.29
C VAL A 206 9.82 8.29 -27.93
N ASP A 207 8.70 7.83 -28.52
CA ASP A 207 7.35 8.22 -28.09
C ASP A 207 7.23 8.09 -26.56
N PRO A 208 6.92 9.18 -25.83
CA PRO A 208 6.72 9.13 -24.38
C PRO A 208 5.69 8.08 -23.94
N GLY A 209 4.71 7.76 -24.79
CA GLY A 209 3.70 6.73 -24.54
C GLY A 209 4.19 5.29 -24.71
N LEU A 210 5.37 5.06 -25.31
CA LEU A 210 5.89 3.70 -25.53
C LEU A 210 6.15 2.97 -24.21
N MET A 211 6.70 3.67 -23.21
CA MET A 211 7.01 3.10 -21.91
C MET A 211 5.76 2.56 -21.23
N GLY A 212 4.71 3.39 -21.14
CA GLY A 212 3.44 2.97 -20.56
C GLY A 212 2.82 1.75 -21.27
N ARG A 213 2.89 1.70 -22.61
CA ARG A 213 2.37 0.55 -23.38
C ARG A 213 3.14 -0.75 -23.11
N LEU A 214 4.46 -0.69 -22.93
CA LEU A 214 5.29 -1.86 -22.65
C LEU A 214 5.14 -2.36 -21.21
N GLN A 215 4.68 -1.50 -20.30
CA GLN A 215 4.49 -1.82 -18.89
C GLN A 215 3.06 -2.26 -18.56
N SER A 216 2.16 -2.28 -19.56
CA SER A 216 0.84 -2.86 -19.39
C SER A 216 0.94 -4.35 -19.11
N SER A 217 0.55 -4.75 -17.90
CA SER A 217 0.52 -6.17 -17.51
C SER A 217 -0.57 -6.93 -18.27
N LEU A 218 -0.27 -8.18 -18.63
CA LEU A 218 -1.26 -9.14 -19.13
C LEU A 218 -1.99 -9.86 -17.99
N GLU A 219 -1.45 -9.81 -16.77
CA GLU A 219 -2.01 -10.39 -15.55
C GLU A 219 -2.27 -9.24 -14.55
N ASN A 220 -3.53 -8.89 -14.26
CA ASN A 220 -3.84 -7.74 -13.43
C ASN A 220 -5.15 -7.92 -12.65
N ARG A 221 -5.01 -7.99 -11.33
CA ARG A 221 -6.12 -8.20 -10.40
C ARG A 221 -7.20 -7.12 -10.45
N ASN A 222 -6.85 -5.87 -10.78
CA ASN A 222 -7.84 -4.82 -10.97
C ASN A 222 -8.68 -5.07 -12.23
N TRP A 223 -8.05 -5.53 -13.32
CA TRP A 223 -8.78 -5.91 -14.53
C TRP A 223 -9.61 -7.18 -14.30
N ASP A 224 -9.08 -8.17 -13.59
CA ASP A 224 -9.81 -9.40 -13.24
C ASP A 224 -11.09 -9.07 -12.45
N SER A 225 -11.01 -8.18 -11.47
CA SER A 225 -12.15 -7.70 -10.70
C SER A 225 -13.20 -7.00 -11.58
N ILE A 226 -12.77 -6.13 -12.49
CA ILE A 226 -13.69 -5.41 -13.39
C ILE A 226 -14.35 -6.37 -14.38
N GLU A 227 -13.58 -7.30 -14.93
CA GLU A 227 -14.09 -8.32 -15.84
C GLU A 227 -15.13 -9.21 -15.13
N ALA A 228 -14.87 -9.63 -13.90
CA ALA A 228 -15.81 -10.43 -13.11
C ALA A 228 -17.15 -9.68 -12.94
N LEU A 229 -17.13 -8.40 -12.55
CA LEU A 229 -18.35 -7.59 -12.47
C LEU A 229 -19.05 -7.43 -13.82
N TRP A 230 -18.29 -7.25 -14.89
CA TRP A 230 -18.85 -7.15 -16.23
C TRP A 230 -19.59 -8.44 -16.64
N ARG A 231 -19.01 -9.62 -16.36
CA ARG A 231 -19.65 -10.92 -16.63
C ARG A 231 -20.95 -11.09 -15.84
N ILE A 232 -20.93 -10.76 -14.55
CA ILE A 232 -22.13 -10.79 -13.68
C ILE A 232 -23.23 -9.88 -14.26
N LYS A 233 -22.86 -8.66 -14.66
CA LYS A 233 -23.79 -7.71 -15.31
C LYS A 233 -24.36 -8.26 -16.62
N GLU A 234 -23.57 -8.95 -17.44
CA GLU A 234 -24.09 -9.57 -18.68
C GLU A 234 -25.04 -10.74 -18.39
N GLU A 235 -24.81 -11.53 -17.33
CA GLU A 235 -25.76 -12.57 -16.87
C GLU A 235 -27.09 -11.96 -16.42
N ILE A 236 -27.04 -10.90 -15.60
CA ILE A 236 -28.24 -10.15 -15.17
C ILE A 236 -29.05 -9.63 -16.36
N LYS A 237 -28.39 -9.14 -17.40
CA LYS A 237 -29.07 -8.61 -18.60
C LYS A 237 -29.78 -9.69 -19.43
N GLN A 238 -29.38 -10.95 -19.30
CA GLN A 238 -29.95 -12.07 -20.06
C GLN A 238 -31.13 -12.73 -19.36
N ASP A 239 -31.37 -12.41 -18.08
CA ASP A 239 -32.47 -12.94 -17.28
C ASP A 239 -33.45 -11.81 -16.93
N SER A 240 -34.71 -11.95 -17.34
CA SER A 240 -35.73 -10.91 -17.14
C SER A 240 -36.06 -10.67 -15.67
N ASP A 241 -36.00 -11.70 -14.83
CA ASP A 241 -36.32 -11.60 -13.41
C ASP A 241 -35.18 -10.89 -12.68
N LEU A 242 -33.93 -11.20 -13.02
CA LEU A 242 -32.76 -10.48 -12.51
C LEU A 242 -32.77 -9.02 -12.97
N ALA A 243 -32.96 -8.77 -14.26
CA ALA A 243 -33.01 -7.41 -14.80
C ALA A 243 -34.13 -6.57 -14.14
N GLN A 244 -35.27 -7.19 -13.81
CA GLN A 244 -36.35 -6.52 -13.10
C GLN A 244 -36.00 -6.25 -11.63
N ALA A 245 -35.31 -7.18 -10.96
CA ALA A 245 -34.87 -6.98 -9.57
C ALA A 245 -33.95 -5.76 -9.42
N PHE A 246 -33.06 -5.54 -10.39
CA PHE A 246 -32.12 -4.40 -10.44
C PHE A 246 -32.76 -3.04 -10.78
N LYS A 247 -34.09 -2.97 -10.97
CA LYS A 247 -34.82 -1.69 -11.09
C LYS A 247 -35.24 -1.09 -9.75
N GLY A 248 -34.90 -1.73 -8.63
CA GLY A 248 -35.12 -1.16 -7.30
C GLY A 248 -34.41 0.20 -7.14
N GLU A 249 -35.04 1.13 -6.41
CA GLU A 249 -34.50 2.49 -6.24
C GLU A 249 -33.24 2.52 -5.36
N THR A 250 -33.15 1.58 -4.41
CA THR A 250 -32.02 1.45 -3.49
C THR A 250 -31.34 0.08 -3.59
N ALA A 251 -30.09 -0.02 -3.12
CA ALA A 251 -29.41 -1.31 -2.98
C ALA A 251 -30.22 -2.31 -2.13
N GLY A 252 -30.90 -1.82 -1.08
CA GLY A 252 -31.78 -2.63 -0.25
C GLY A 252 -33.01 -3.17 -1.00
N ASP A 253 -33.57 -2.40 -1.93
CA ASP A 253 -34.66 -2.87 -2.80
C ASP A 253 -34.18 -3.97 -3.74
N VAL A 254 -33.01 -3.78 -4.36
CA VAL A 254 -32.41 -4.76 -5.27
C VAL A 254 -32.17 -6.08 -4.53
N LEU A 255 -31.55 -6.05 -3.34
CA LEU A 255 -31.29 -7.26 -2.56
C LEU A 255 -32.58 -7.99 -2.17
N ARG A 256 -33.61 -7.26 -1.71
CA ARG A 256 -34.92 -7.87 -1.40
C ARG A 256 -35.55 -8.52 -2.64
N ASN A 257 -35.49 -7.85 -3.79
CA ASN A 257 -36.05 -8.38 -5.03
C ASN A 257 -35.32 -9.66 -5.49
N LEU A 258 -33.99 -9.69 -5.38
CA LEU A 258 -33.19 -10.88 -5.70
C LEU A 258 -33.51 -12.06 -4.77
N GLN A 259 -33.69 -11.81 -3.47
CA GLN A 259 -34.04 -12.86 -2.51
C GLN A 259 -35.42 -13.49 -2.78
N ASN A 260 -36.32 -12.75 -3.42
CA ASN A 260 -37.68 -13.21 -3.72
C ASN A 260 -37.79 -14.11 -4.96
N SER A 261 -36.71 -14.31 -5.73
CA SER A 261 -36.69 -15.22 -6.89
C SER A 261 -35.67 -16.35 -6.72
N GLU A 262 -35.85 -17.44 -7.46
CA GLU A 262 -34.86 -18.52 -7.48
C GLU A 262 -33.59 -18.08 -8.22
N SER A 263 -33.73 -17.42 -9.37
CA SER A 263 -32.60 -16.88 -10.14
C SER A 263 -31.81 -15.85 -9.34
N GLY A 264 -32.49 -14.98 -8.59
CA GLY A 264 -31.86 -13.96 -7.76
C GLY A 264 -31.10 -14.54 -6.58
N ARG A 265 -31.66 -15.53 -5.87
CA ARG A 265 -30.93 -16.26 -4.81
C ARG A 265 -29.70 -16.98 -5.37
N ARG A 266 -29.81 -17.57 -6.57
CA ARG A 266 -28.68 -18.20 -7.25
C ARG A 266 -27.59 -17.20 -7.63
N LEU A 267 -27.97 -16.02 -8.16
CA LEU A 267 -27.03 -14.95 -8.48
C LEU A 267 -26.26 -14.51 -7.23
N LEU A 268 -26.95 -14.34 -6.10
CA LEU A 268 -26.33 -13.95 -4.84
C LEU A 268 -25.28 -14.99 -4.41
N SER A 269 -25.66 -16.25 -4.29
CA SER A 269 -24.77 -17.30 -3.76
C SER A 269 -23.67 -17.74 -4.73
N GLU A 270 -23.95 -17.77 -6.04
CA GLU A 270 -23.02 -18.33 -7.03
C GLU A 270 -22.18 -17.26 -7.76
N ARG A 271 -22.51 -15.97 -7.61
CA ARG A 271 -21.78 -14.87 -8.27
C ARG A 271 -21.36 -13.77 -7.31
N ILE A 272 -22.30 -13.19 -6.56
CA ILE A 272 -22.00 -12.02 -5.72
C ILE A 272 -21.15 -12.40 -4.51
N GLU A 273 -21.53 -13.43 -3.76
CA GLU A 273 -20.76 -13.90 -2.59
C GLU A 273 -19.33 -14.33 -2.98
N PRO A 274 -19.10 -15.14 -4.03
CA PRO A 274 -17.74 -15.45 -4.49
C PRO A 274 -16.96 -14.22 -4.95
N TYR A 275 -17.62 -13.27 -5.62
CA TYR A 275 -16.98 -12.02 -6.04
C TYR A 275 -16.53 -11.18 -4.83
N GLN A 276 -17.39 -11.02 -3.83
CA GLN A 276 -17.07 -10.30 -2.60
C GLN A 276 -15.95 -11.00 -1.83
N GLN A 277 -15.94 -12.32 -1.80
CA GLN A 277 -14.87 -13.08 -1.16
C GLN A 277 -13.52 -12.88 -1.88
N GLU A 278 -13.52 -12.81 -3.21
CA GLU A 278 -12.27 -12.72 -3.98
C GLU A 278 -11.75 -11.27 -4.13
N PHE A 279 -12.67 -10.30 -4.25
CA PHE A 279 -12.35 -8.91 -4.64
C PHE A 279 -12.96 -7.84 -3.72
N GLY A 280 -13.72 -8.23 -2.70
CA GLY A 280 -14.50 -7.33 -1.86
C GLY A 280 -13.74 -6.66 -0.72
N TYR A 281 -12.52 -7.11 -0.40
CA TYR A 281 -11.66 -6.55 0.65
C TYR A 281 -11.01 -5.21 0.26
N LYS A 282 -11.80 -4.29 -0.29
CA LYS A 282 -11.39 -2.94 -0.68
C LYS A 282 -12.49 -1.93 -0.37
N ALA A 283 -12.07 -0.72 -0.03
CA ALA A 283 -12.94 0.43 0.12
C ALA A 283 -12.68 1.44 -1.02
N ILE A 284 -13.52 2.46 -1.14
CA ILE A 284 -13.31 3.58 -2.09
C ILE A 284 -12.01 4.32 -1.76
N TRP A 285 -11.77 4.53 -0.47
CA TRP A 285 -10.54 5.12 0.05
C TRP A 285 -9.67 3.99 0.60
N SER A 286 -8.58 3.69 -0.11
CA SER A 286 -7.65 2.63 0.26
C SER A 286 -6.85 2.95 1.54
N HIS A 287 -6.25 1.92 2.13
CA HIS A 287 -5.40 1.92 3.33
C HIS A 287 -6.11 2.10 4.67
N GLU A 288 -7.06 3.03 4.79
CA GLU A 288 -7.75 3.30 6.05
C GLU A 288 -8.73 2.19 6.46
N PHE A 289 -8.73 1.84 7.75
CA PHE A 289 -9.56 0.78 8.33
C PHE A 289 -10.98 1.23 8.70
N ALA A 290 -11.20 2.54 8.80
CA ALA A 290 -12.51 3.09 9.17
C ALA A 290 -13.58 2.98 8.07
N PHE A 291 -13.21 2.67 6.82
CA PHE A 291 -14.15 2.59 5.71
C PHE A 291 -14.64 1.16 5.49
N PRO A 292 -15.96 0.95 5.35
CA PRO A 292 -16.48 -0.37 5.03
C PRO A 292 -15.94 -0.84 3.68
N THR A 293 -15.50 -2.09 3.66
CA THR A 293 -15.12 -2.79 2.44
C THR A 293 -16.36 -3.11 1.61
N TRP A 294 -16.19 -3.48 0.34
CA TRP A 294 -17.31 -3.93 -0.50
C TRP A 294 -17.92 -5.27 -0.05
N LYS A 295 -17.24 -5.98 0.85
CA LYS A 295 -17.70 -7.23 1.44
C LYS A 295 -18.67 -6.99 2.60
N GLU A 296 -18.50 -5.90 3.34
CA GLU A 296 -19.37 -5.47 4.45
C GLU A 296 -20.64 -4.76 3.96
#